data_AF-A0A942MKI4-F1
#
_entry.id   AF-A0A942MKI4-F1
#
_cell.length_a   1.000
_cell.length_b   1.000
_cell.length_c   1.000
_cell.angle_alpha   90.00
_cell.angle_beta   90.00
_cell.angle_gamma   90.00
#
_symmetry.space_group_name_H-M   'P 1'
#
loop_
_entity.id
_entity.type
_entity.pdbx_description
1 polymer ?
#
loop_
_entity_poly.entity_id
_entity_poly.type
_entity_poly.pdbx_seq_one_letter_code
_entity_poly.pdbx_strand_id
1 'polypeptide(L)'
;MLKTYSILKFITILYLLFITNGCKKDSPTSIPNLPIPPSTAGHWVGTTDSILTLSLELSQKQYNISGFGTMTSHTSGWVAGGTISGKSSYPNFSITFYIPQYQPVVITGRFLTPTTISALLNKSGFTDFPITFLKQKK
;
A
#
# COMPACT_ATOMS: atom_id res chain seq x y z
N MET A 1 -27.71 -36.00 -73.65
CA MET A 1 -28.06 -35.91 -72.22
C MET A 1 -26.80 -36.16 -71.40
N LEU A 2 -26.63 -35.37 -70.32
CA LEU A 2 -25.63 -35.39 -69.24
C LEU A 2 -25.08 -36.80 -68.90
N LYS A 3 -23.84 -37.02 -68.43
CA LYS A 3 -23.19 -36.35 -67.29
C LYS A 3 -21.70 -36.70 -67.23
N THR A 4 -20.90 -35.65 -67.08
CA THR A 4 -19.55 -35.59 -66.50
C THR A 4 -19.47 -36.29 -65.12
N TYR A 5 -18.29 -36.80 -64.75
CA TYR A 5 -17.54 -36.55 -63.50
C TYR A 5 -16.47 -37.63 -63.30
N SER A 6 -15.44 -37.53 -64.16
CA SER A 6 -14.06 -37.91 -63.86
C SER A 6 -13.51 -36.97 -62.77
N ILE A 7 -12.40 -37.36 -62.11
CA ILE A 7 -11.61 -36.55 -61.14
C ILE A 7 -12.13 -36.64 -59.68
N LEU A 8 -12.86 -37.70 -59.35
CA LEU A 8 -13.07 -38.13 -57.96
C LEU A 8 -11.77 -38.79 -57.44
N LYS A 9 -11.14 -38.19 -56.42
CA LYS A 9 -10.20 -38.78 -55.42
C LYS A 9 -8.78 -38.21 -55.27
N PHE A 10 -8.28 -37.31 -56.12
CA PHE A 10 -6.88 -36.82 -55.98
C PHE A 10 -6.69 -35.38 -55.49
N ILE A 11 -7.77 -34.60 -55.32
CA ILE A 11 -7.69 -33.17 -54.93
C ILE A 11 -7.95 -32.94 -53.42
N THR A 12 -8.20 -34.00 -52.64
CA THR A 12 -8.64 -33.86 -51.23
C THR A 12 -7.53 -34.00 -50.18
N ILE A 13 -6.26 -34.19 -50.56
CA ILE A 13 -5.15 -34.39 -49.60
C ILE A 13 -4.12 -33.24 -49.62
N LEU A 14 -4.24 -32.27 -50.53
CA LEU A 14 -3.27 -31.17 -50.66
C LEU A 14 -3.83 -29.77 -50.32
N TYR A 15 -4.87 -29.71 -49.47
CA TYR A 15 -5.47 -28.45 -49.01
C TYR A 15 -5.61 -28.35 -47.47
N LEU A 16 -4.93 -29.22 -46.73
CA LEU A 16 -4.90 -29.19 -45.26
C LEU A 16 -3.51 -28.83 -44.69
N LEU A 17 -2.74 -28.04 -45.45
CA LEU A 17 -1.39 -27.58 -45.04
C LEU A 17 -1.22 -26.05 -45.08
N PHE A 18 -2.32 -25.28 -45.12
CA PHE A 18 -2.28 -23.82 -45.22
C PHE A 18 -3.21 -23.08 -44.23
N ILE A 19 -3.24 -23.49 -42.96
CA ILE A 19 -3.77 -22.64 -41.88
C ILE A 19 -2.88 -22.71 -40.64
N THR A 20 -1.58 -22.47 -40.82
CA THR A 20 -0.66 -22.20 -39.70
C THR A 20 0.13 -20.93 -40.00
N ASN A 21 -0.55 -19.80 -40.17
CA ASN A 21 0.03 -18.47 -40.03
C ASN A 21 -1.10 -17.46 -39.91
N GLY A 22 -1.23 -16.82 -38.74
CA GLY A 22 -2.10 -15.64 -38.62
C GLY A 22 -3.00 -15.58 -37.40
N CYS A 23 -2.52 -16.00 -36.23
CA CYS A 23 -2.83 -15.27 -35.00
C CYS A 23 -1.70 -15.53 -34.02
N LYS A 24 -0.62 -14.74 -34.14
CA LYS A 24 0.06 -14.32 -32.91
C LYS A 24 -1.06 -13.78 -32.03
N LYS A 25 -1.40 -14.48 -30.96
CA LYS A 25 -2.07 -13.85 -29.84
C LYS A 25 -1.08 -12.82 -29.34
N ASP A 26 -1.15 -11.61 -29.90
CA ASP A 26 -0.77 -10.42 -29.16
C ASP A 26 -1.57 -10.52 -27.88
N SER A 27 -0.97 -11.01 -26.80
CA SER A 27 -1.60 -10.99 -25.48
C SER A 27 -1.81 -9.52 -25.13
N PRO A 28 -3.02 -8.95 -25.21
CA PRO A 28 -3.24 -7.60 -24.78
C PRO A 28 -3.70 -7.74 -23.34
N THR A 29 -2.76 -7.97 -22.45
CA THR A 29 -3.04 -7.82 -21.02
C THR A 29 -1.78 -7.35 -20.35
N SER A 30 -1.28 -6.20 -20.82
CA SER A 30 -0.79 -5.21 -19.88
C SER A 30 -1.96 -4.94 -18.94
N ILE A 31 -2.01 -5.65 -17.81
CA ILE A 31 -2.81 -5.23 -16.66
C ILE A 31 -2.44 -3.76 -16.49
N PRO A 32 -3.39 -2.81 -16.56
CA PRO A 32 -3.05 -1.41 -16.33
C PRO A 32 -2.28 -1.38 -15.02
N ASN A 33 -1.05 -0.86 -15.05
CA ASN A 33 -0.23 -0.70 -13.85
C ASN A 33 -1.05 0.12 -12.87
N LEU A 34 -1.78 -0.55 -11.97
CA LEU A 34 -2.45 0.15 -10.88
C LEU A 34 -1.32 0.86 -10.12
N PRO A 35 -1.52 2.14 -9.77
CA PRO A 35 -0.54 2.85 -8.97
C PRO A 35 -0.26 2.02 -7.71
N ILE A 36 1.01 1.62 -7.54
CA ILE A 36 1.45 0.86 -6.38
C ILE A 36 1.24 1.76 -5.17
N PRO A 37 0.44 1.35 -4.16
CA PRO A 37 0.20 2.20 -3.01
C PRO A 37 1.52 2.44 -2.25
N PRO A 38 1.74 3.65 -1.71
CA PRO A 38 2.90 3.93 -0.88
C PRO A 38 2.91 3.04 0.36
N SER A 39 4.10 2.60 0.76
CA SER A 39 4.28 1.82 1.99
C SER A 39 4.38 2.73 3.21
N THR A 40 3.72 2.32 4.31
CA THR A 40 3.86 2.89 5.65
C THR A 40 5.21 2.55 6.30
N ALA A 41 5.98 1.60 5.75
CA ALA A 41 7.29 1.25 6.29
C ALA A 41 8.29 2.41 6.15
N GLY A 42 9.17 2.55 7.14
CA GLY A 42 10.21 3.56 7.20
C GLY A 42 10.17 4.38 8.49
N HIS A 43 11.01 5.40 8.53
CA HIS A 43 11.09 6.35 9.63
C HIS A 43 10.16 7.54 9.38
N TRP A 44 9.31 7.87 10.35
CA TRP A 44 8.35 8.95 10.28
C TRP A 44 8.46 9.84 11.50
N VAL A 45 8.46 11.15 11.28
CA VAL A 45 8.44 12.14 12.36
C VAL A 45 7.18 12.98 12.21
N GLY A 46 6.35 12.95 13.23
CA GLY A 46 5.15 13.76 13.35
C GLY A 46 5.35 14.85 14.37
N THR A 47 4.89 16.05 14.06
CA THR A 47 4.90 17.19 14.98
C THR A 47 3.54 17.87 15.00
N THR A 48 3.20 18.45 16.15
CA THR A 48 2.02 19.31 16.31
C THR A 48 2.41 20.57 17.05
N ASP A 49 2.28 21.72 16.38
CA ASP A 49 2.38 23.09 16.92
C ASP A 49 3.42 23.27 18.04
N SER A 50 4.58 22.61 17.90
CA SER A 50 5.69 22.61 18.86
C SER A 50 5.39 22.06 20.26
N ILE A 51 4.26 21.39 20.50
CA ILE A 51 3.89 20.80 21.80
C ILE A 51 4.36 19.35 21.92
N LEU A 52 4.28 18.62 20.81
CA LEU A 52 4.51 17.18 20.77
C LEU A 52 5.32 16.81 19.52
N THR A 53 6.30 15.93 19.69
CA THR A 53 6.92 15.17 18.59
C THR A 53 6.68 13.68 18.79
N LEU A 54 6.33 13.00 17.71
CA LEU A 54 6.22 11.56 17.66
C LEU A 54 7.14 11.01 16.56
N SER A 55 8.13 10.22 16.95
CA SER A 55 9.04 9.52 16.04
C SER A 55 8.63 8.06 15.94
N LEU A 56 8.45 7.53 14.73
CA LEU A 56 7.98 6.17 14.46
C LEU A 56 8.98 5.47 13.55
N GLU A 57 9.42 4.27 13.92
CA GLU A 57 10.12 3.34 13.03
C GLU A 57 9.18 2.19 12.71
N LEU A 58 8.66 2.17 11.48
CA LEU A 58 7.61 1.24 11.06
C LEU A 58 8.13 0.21 10.06
N SER A 59 7.66 -1.01 10.21
CA SER A 59 7.73 -2.10 9.25
C SER A 59 6.33 -2.43 8.74
N GLN A 60 6.23 -2.86 7.49
CA GLN A 60 4.97 -3.26 6.89
C GLN A 60 5.12 -4.61 6.18
N LYS A 61 4.22 -5.54 6.50
CA LYS A 61 4.07 -6.80 5.76
C LYS A 61 2.62 -6.92 5.30
N GLN A 62 2.40 -6.81 3.99
CA GLN A 62 1.07 -6.66 3.39
C GLN A 62 0.32 -5.47 4.01
N TYR A 63 -0.79 -5.71 4.69
CA TYR A 63 -1.59 -4.68 5.35
C TYR A 63 -1.23 -4.50 6.83
N ASN A 64 -0.38 -5.35 7.41
CA ASN A 64 -0.04 -5.25 8.83
C ASN A 64 1.16 -4.32 9.03
N ILE A 65 1.02 -3.42 10.00
CA ILE A 65 2.06 -2.49 10.44
C ILE A 65 2.55 -2.94 11.80
N SER A 66 3.86 -2.94 12.00
CA SER A 66 4.49 -3.11 13.30
C SER A 66 5.65 -2.13 13.44
N GLY A 67 6.14 -1.90 14.65
CA GLY A 67 7.30 -1.04 14.84
C GLY A 67 7.47 -0.56 16.27
N PHE A 68 8.24 0.51 16.39
CA PHE A 68 8.47 1.20 17.64
C PHE A 68 8.24 2.69 17.45
N GLY A 69 7.91 3.38 18.54
CA GLY A 69 7.78 4.83 18.52
C GLY A 69 8.27 5.45 19.81
N THR A 70 8.55 6.74 19.73
CA THR A 70 8.90 7.60 20.86
C THR A 70 8.07 8.88 20.79
N MET A 71 7.42 9.21 21.88
CA MET A 71 6.67 10.45 22.07
C MET A 71 7.44 11.38 23.00
N THR A 72 7.62 12.62 22.57
CA THR A 72 8.31 13.67 23.32
C THR A 72 7.38 14.88 23.48
N SER A 73 7.08 15.25 24.72
CA SER A 73 6.42 16.51 25.05
C SER A 73 7.45 17.61 25.21
N HIS A 74 7.30 18.69 24.45
CA HIS A 74 8.20 19.85 24.53
C HIS A 74 7.84 20.78 25.70
N THR A 75 6.61 20.68 26.21
CA THR A 75 6.15 21.50 27.33
C THR A 75 6.61 20.96 28.68
N SER A 76 6.67 19.64 28.85
CA SER A 76 7.10 19.00 30.10
C SER A 76 8.49 18.37 30.02
N GLY A 77 9.06 18.22 28.82
CA GLY A 77 10.29 17.46 28.59
C GLY A 77 10.11 15.94 28.74
N TRP A 78 8.88 15.46 28.92
CA TRP A 78 8.58 14.05 29.08
C TRP A 78 8.85 13.29 27.77
N VAL A 79 9.49 12.13 27.88
CA VAL A 79 9.78 11.23 26.77
C VAL A 79 9.34 9.82 27.15
N ALA A 80 8.58 9.16 26.27
CA ALA A 80 8.28 7.74 26.45
C ALA A 80 8.28 6.99 25.12
N GLY A 81 8.80 5.76 25.20
CA GLY A 81 8.88 4.83 24.08
C GLY A 81 7.89 3.69 24.21
N GLY A 82 7.59 3.04 23.09
CA GLY A 82 6.61 1.96 23.06
C GLY A 82 6.63 1.17 21.76
N THR A 83 5.76 0.17 21.70
CA THR A 83 5.56 -0.64 20.49
C THR A 83 4.37 -0.14 19.69
N ILE A 84 4.42 -0.38 18.38
CA ILE A 84 3.36 0.00 17.44
C ILE A 84 2.85 -1.26 16.77
N SER A 85 1.53 -1.35 16.66
CA SER A 85 0.88 -2.33 15.79
C SER A 85 -0.35 -1.73 15.12
N GLY A 86 -0.70 -2.23 13.94
CA GLY A 86 -1.88 -1.74 13.25
C GLY A 86 -2.02 -2.26 11.85
N LYS A 87 -2.84 -1.55 11.06
CA LYS A 87 -3.14 -1.90 9.68
C LYS A 87 -3.07 -0.69 8.76
N SER A 88 -2.67 -0.94 7.52
CA SER A 88 -2.72 -0.01 6.40
C SER A 88 -3.75 -0.49 5.38
N SER A 89 -4.59 0.42 4.90
CA SER A 89 -5.50 0.21 3.78
C SER A 89 -5.56 1.51 2.98
N TYR A 90 -4.68 1.62 1.98
CA TYR A 90 -4.49 2.86 1.22
C TYR A 90 -5.83 3.45 0.74
N PRO A 91 -6.07 4.76 0.93
CA PRO A 91 -5.14 5.78 1.43
C PRO A 91 -5.01 5.88 2.95
N ASN A 92 -5.75 5.08 3.71
CA ASN A 92 -5.88 5.19 5.16
C ASN A 92 -4.93 4.23 5.91
N PHE A 93 -4.66 4.54 7.16
CA PHE A 93 -4.02 3.61 8.09
C PHE A 93 -4.53 3.84 9.51
N SER A 94 -4.39 2.83 10.35
CA SER A 94 -4.72 2.87 11.77
C SER A 94 -3.67 2.08 12.53
N ILE A 95 -2.95 2.75 13.42
CA ILE A 95 -1.99 2.13 14.34
C ILE A 95 -2.36 2.44 15.78
N THR A 96 -1.96 1.56 16.68
CA THR A 96 -2.03 1.76 18.12
C THR A 96 -0.60 1.78 18.66
N PHE A 97 -0.29 2.80 19.43
CA PHE A 97 0.99 3.00 20.09
C PHE A 97 0.85 2.63 21.58
N TYR A 98 1.56 1.60 21.98
CA TYR A 98 1.51 1.03 23.33
C TYR A 98 2.72 1.52 24.12
N ILE A 99 2.48 2.46 25.01
CA ILE A 99 3.49 2.98 25.94
C ILE A 99 3.32 2.22 27.27
N PRO A 100 4.37 1.57 27.81
CA PRO A 100 4.26 0.85 29.08
C PRO A 100 3.72 1.73 30.19
N GLN A 101 2.78 1.22 30.99
CA GLN A 101 2.14 1.92 32.12
C GLN A 101 1.15 3.04 31.75
N TYR A 102 0.90 3.27 30.46
CA TYR A 102 -0.10 4.24 29.98
C TYR A 102 -1.20 3.56 29.17
N GLN A 103 -2.32 4.27 28.98
CA GLN A 103 -3.31 3.83 28.01
C GLN A 103 -2.75 3.93 26.59
N PRO A 104 -3.12 3.01 25.67
CA PRO A 104 -2.64 3.09 24.30
C PRO A 104 -3.19 4.32 23.56
N VAL A 105 -2.35 4.93 22.73
CA VAL A 105 -2.74 6.01 21.82
C VAL A 105 -3.14 5.40 20.48
N VAL A 106 -4.31 5.75 19.97
CA VAL A 106 -4.75 5.35 18.62
C VAL A 106 -4.42 6.47 17.64
N ILE A 107 -3.77 6.11 16.54
CA ILE A 107 -3.36 7.02 15.49
C ILE A 107 -4.02 6.57 14.20
N THR A 108 -4.96 7.37 13.72
CA THR A 108 -5.67 7.12 12.46
C THR A 108 -5.38 8.26 11.50
N GLY A 109 -5.11 7.94 10.26
CA GLY A 109 -4.85 8.99 9.27
C GLY A 109 -4.86 8.47 7.85
N ARG A 110 -4.39 9.34 6.96
CA ARG A 110 -4.31 9.05 5.53
C ARG A 110 -3.04 9.62 4.90
N PHE A 111 -2.57 8.97 3.85
CA PHE A 111 -1.53 9.51 2.99
C PHE A 111 -2.06 10.74 2.22
N LEU A 112 -1.32 11.83 2.29
CA LEU A 112 -1.48 12.98 1.41
C LEU A 112 -0.55 12.87 0.19
N THR A 113 0.66 12.36 0.43
CA THR A 113 1.68 12.04 -0.56
C THR A 113 2.39 10.75 -0.11
N PRO A 114 3.25 10.12 -0.93
CA PRO A 114 4.04 8.96 -0.50
C PRO A 114 4.95 9.20 0.73
N THR A 115 5.23 10.47 1.06
CA THR A 115 6.12 10.87 2.17
C THR A 115 5.43 11.72 3.23
N THR A 116 4.11 11.93 3.12
CA THR A 116 3.36 12.81 4.03
C THR A 116 2.05 12.15 4.41
N ILE A 117 1.78 12.09 5.71
CA ILE A 117 0.56 11.55 6.30
C ILE A 117 -0.07 12.62 7.19
N SER A 118 -1.37 12.82 7.06
CA SER A 118 -2.17 13.58 8.02
C SER A 118 -2.93 12.60 8.90
N ALA A 119 -2.86 12.77 10.21
CA ALA A 119 -3.43 11.85 11.18
C ALA A 119 -4.00 12.58 12.40
N LEU A 120 -4.76 11.84 13.19
CA LEU A 120 -5.34 12.25 14.45
C LEU A 120 -4.88 11.28 15.54
N LEU A 121 -4.48 11.81 16.69
CA LEU A 121 -4.25 11.07 17.92
C LEU A 121 -5.56 11.03 18.72
N ASN A 122 -5.89 9.85 19.21
CA ASN A 122 -7.09 9.57 20.00
C ASN A 122 -6.75 8.66 21.18
N LYS A 123 -7.55 8.76 22.25
CA LYS A 123 -7.35 8.07 23.55
C LYS A 123 -6.11 8.56 24.29
N SER A 124 -5.88 8.02 25.50
CA SER A 124 -4.77 8.42 26.38
C SER A 124 -4.69 9.95 26.61
N GLY A 125 -5.84 10.59 26.74
CA GLY A 125 -5.96 12.05 26.91
C GLY A 125 -6.05 12.86 25.61
N PHE A 126 -5.87 12.25 24.44
CA PHE A 126 -6.08 12.89 23.14
C PHE A 126 -7.52 12.70 22.63
N THR A 127 -8.08 13.76 22.04
CA THR A 127 -9.36 13.73 21.33
C THR A 127 -9.16 14.45 19.99
N ASP A 128 -9.15 13.68 18.90
CA ASP A 128 -8.93 14.16 17.53
C ASP A 128 -7.77 15.16 17.41
N PHE A 129 -6.68 14.90 18.13
CA PHE A 129 -5.55 15.81 18.18
C PHE A 129 -4.72 15.68 16.89
N PRO A 130 -4.61 16.74 16.07
CA PRO A 130 -4.01 16.64 14.75
C PRO A 130 -2.51 16.46 14.83
N ILE A 131 -1.96 15.63 13.94
CA ILE A 131 -0.53 15.45 13.76
C ILE A 131 -0.22 15.18 12.29
N THR A 132 0.87 15.76 11.78
CA THR A 132 1.33 15.51 10.41
C THR A 132 2.67 14.82 10.45
N PHE A 133 2.74 13.63 9.85
CA PHE A 133 3.99 12.88 9.73
C PHE A 133 4.68 13.14 8.40
N LEU A 134 5.99 13.33 8.48
CA LEU A 134 6.89 13.39 7.35
C LEU A 134 7.84 12.21 7.38
N LYS A 135 7.94 11.51 6.26
CA LYS A 135 8.88 10.41 6.08
C LYS A 135 10.29 10.97 6.03
N GLN A 136 11.17 10.45 6.89
CA GLN A 136 12.56 10.86 6.89
C GLN A 136 13.34 10.03 5.87
N LYS A 137 14.26 10.70 5.16
CA LYS A 137 15.26 10.00 4.35
C LYS A 137 16.26 9.38 5.32
N LYS A 138 16.51 8.08 5.19
CA LYS A 138 17.63 7.42 5.86
C LYS A 138 18.94 7.84 5.19
#